data_AF-A0A1I5HQ66-F1
#
_entry.id   AF-A0A1I5HQ66-F1
#
_cell.length_a   1.000
_cell.length_b   1.000
_cell.length_c   1.000
_cell.angle_alpha   90.00
_cell.angle_beta   90.00
_cell.angle_gamma   90.00
#
_symmetry.space_group_name_H-M   'P 1'
#
loop_
_entity.id
_entity.type
_entity.pdbx_description
1 polymer ?
#
loop_
_entity_poly.entity_id
_entity_poly.type
_entity_poly.pdbx_seq_one_letter_code
_entity_poly.pdbx_strand_id
1 'polypeptide(L)'
;MIVTLAGVNFQPIDVRDVAARLTEIATGAPAGRVPDMGGPEIRGHSDLARTYLAATGRRRLVLPIRLPGAVVAGYRRGGHLAPD
;
A
#
# COMPACT_ATOMS: atom_id res chain seq x y z
N MET A 1 -9.76 13.07 -13.87
CA MET A 1 -9.19 11.71 -14.06
C MET A 1 -8.22 11.42 -12.91
N ILE A 2 -8.07 10.15 -12.50
CA ILE A 2 -7.01 9.67 -11.61
C ILE A 2 -6.16 8.69 -12.42
N VAL A 3 -4.85 8.84 -12.37
CA VAL A 3 -3.89 7.97 -13.04
C VAL A 3 -3.35 6.98 -12.02
N THR A 4 -3.31 5.70 -12.37
CA THR A 4 -2.78 4.63 -11.51
C THR A 4 -1.68 3.86 -12.22
N LEU A 5 -0.85 3.16 -11.43
CA LEU A 5 0.18 2.29 -11.97
C LEU A 5 -0.42 0.94 -12.34
N ALA A 6 -0.37 0.59 -13.62
CA ALA A 6 -0.87 -0.68 -14.12
C ALA A 6 -0.03 -1.86 -13.58
N GLY A 7 -0.70 -2.84 -12.98
CA GLY A 7 -0.06 -4.05 -12.45
C GLY A 7 0.74 -3.85 -11.16
N VAL A 8 0.55 -2.72 -10.46
CA VAL A 8 1.11 -2.49 -9.12
C VAL A 8 0.02 -2.72 -8.08
N ASN A 9 0.37 -3.48 -7.05
CA ASN A 9 -0.45 -3.71 -5.87
C ASN A 9 0.07 -2.88 -4.70
N PHE A 10 -0.75 -2.69 -3.67
CA PHE A 10 -0.40 -2.08 -2.38
C PHE A 10 -1.05 -2.90 -1.27
N GLN A 11 -0.59 -2.74 -0.04
CA GLN A 11 -1.12 -3.43 1.14
C GLN A 11 -1.55 -2.41 2.20
N PRO A 12 -2.73 -1.78 2.03
CA PRO A 12 -3.17 -0.70 2.92
C PRO A 12 -3.37 -1.21 4.35
N ILE A 13 -2.86 -0.47 5.33
CA ILE A 13 -2.94 -0.79 6.76
C ILE A 13 -3.74 0.28 7.52
N ASP A 14 -4.47 -0.10 8.56
CA ASP A 14 -5.11 0.85 9.46
C ASP A 14 -4.07 1.53 10.35
N VAL A 15 -4.21 2.84 10.54
CA VAL A 15 -3.31 3.62 11.38
C VAL A 15 -3.33 3.14 12.84
N ARG A 16 -4.46 2.59 13.31
CA ARG A 16 -4.60 2.05 14.66
C ARG A 16 -3.73 0.81 14.87
N ASP A 17 -3.61 -0.04 13.85
CA ASP A 17 -2.76 -1.24 13.90
C ASP A 17 -1.28 -0.84 13.96
N VAL A 18 -0.88 0.14 13.15
CA VAL A 18 0.47 0.71 13.18
C VAL A 18 0.77 1.35 14.53
N ALA A 19 -0.17 2.12 15.08
CA ALA A 19 0.00 2.79 16.36
C ALA A 19 0.20 1.79 17.50
N ALA A 20 -0.64 0.74 17.57
CA ALA A 20 -0.51 -0.33 18.55
C ALA A 20 0.87 -0.99 18.46
N ARG A 21 1.28 -1.39 17.25
CA ARG A 21 2.57 -2.05 17.04
C ARG A 21 3.76 -1.15 17.36
N LEU A 22 3.68 0.13 17.00
CA LEU A 22 4.72 1.10 17.31
C LEU A 22 4.87 1.32 18.82
N THR A 23 3.76 1.40 19.56
CA THR A 23 3.78 1.51 21.02
C THR A 23 4.44 0.29 21.68
N GLU A 24 4.13 -0.92 21.21
CA GLU A 24 4.80 -2.15 21.71
C GLU A 24 6.32 -2.09 21.52
N ILE A 25 6.77 -1.72 20.32
CA ILE A 25 8.21 -1.67 20.01
C ILE A 25 8.90 -0.57 20.82
N ALA A 26 8.29 0.62 20.91
CA ALA A 26 8.89 1.77 21.56
C ALA A 26 9.01 1.62 23.08
N THR A 27 8.14 0.81 23.70
CA THR A 27 8.15 0.56 25.15
C THR A 27 8.95 -0.67 25.56
N GLY A 28 9.36 -1.50 24.58
CA GLY A 28 10.16 -2.71 24.79
C GLY A 28 11.67 -2.45 24.87
N ALA A 29 12.42 -3.56 24.97
CA ALA A 29 13.87 -3.51 24.81
C ALA A 29 14.27 -3.16 23.35
N PRO A 30 15.43 -2.53 23.12
CA PRO A 30 15.90 -2.22 21.77
C PRO A 30 15.93 -3.45 20.87
N ALA A 31 15.16 -3.42 19.78
CA ALA A 31 14.98 -4.56 18.88
C ALA A 31 15.68 -4.41 17.51
N GLY A 32 16.35 -3.28 17.26
CA GLY A 32 16.97 -3.00 15.95
C GLY A 32 15.93 -2.93 14.83
N ARG A 33 16.21 -3.54 13.68
CA ARG A 33 15.27 -3.61 12.54
C ARG A 33 14.27 -4.73 12.75
N VAL A 34 13.05 -4.36 13.12
CA VAL A 34 11.92 -5.29 13.19
C VAL A 34 11.35 -5.59 11.79
N PRO A 35 10.62 -6.71 11.61
CA PRO A 35 9.95 -7.05 10.36
C PRO A 35 9.03 -5.94 9.84
N ASP A 36 8.85 -5.90 8.52
CA ASP A 36 7.90 -4.98 7.90
C ASP A 36 6.46 -5.34 8.24
N MET A 37 5.61 -4.30 8.24
CA MET A 37 4.19 -4.43 8.57
C MET A 37 3.37 -3.91 7.41
N GLY A 38 2.40 -4.70 6.97
CA GLY A 38 1.40 -4.33 5.97
C GLY A 38 0.01 -4.67 6.48
N GLY A 39 -1.01 -4.13 5.85
CA GLY A 39 -2.38 -4.46 6.23
C GLY A 39 -2.84 -5.83 5.71
N PRO A 40 -4.09 -6.20 5.99
CA PRO A 40 -4.55 -7.57 5.82
C PRO A 40 -4.75 -7.99 4.36
N GLU A 41 -4.90 -7.03 3.44
CA GLU A 41 -5.23 -7.31 2.04
C GLU A 41 -4.25 -6.63 1.08
N ILE A 42 -3.79 -7.40 0.09
CA ILE A 42 -3.07 -6.86 -1.08
C ILE A 42 -4.11 -6.45 -2.12
N ARG A 43 -4.11 -5.18 -2.51
CA ARG A 43 -5.08 -4.57 -3.42
C ARG A 43 -4.38 -3.88 -4.60
N GLY A 44 -4.97 -3.98 -5.79
CA GLY A 44 -4.45 -3.29 -6.97
C GLY A 44 -4.62 -1.77 -6.90
N HIS A 45 -3.68 -1.01 -7.44
CA HIS A 45 -3.73 0.47 -7.41
C HIS A 45 -5.02 1.05 -8.00
N SER A 46 -5.50 0.50 -9.12
CA SER A 46 -6.76 0.92 -9.75
C SER A 46 -7.98 0.64 -8.89
N ASP A 47 -7.96 -0.44 -8.13
CA ASP A 47 -9.05 -0.83 -7.25
C ASP A 47 -9.11 0.06 -5.99
N LEU A 48 -7.94 0.40 -5.44
CA LEU A 48 -7.84 1.42 -4.39
C LEU A 48 -8.34 2.79 -4.85
N ALA A 49 -7.98 3.22 -6.07
CA ALA A 49 -8.48 4.48 -6.62
C ALA A 49 -10.02 4.47 -6.78
N ARG A 50 -10.61 3.36 -7.23
CA ARG A 50 -12.08 3.22 -7.32
C ARG A 50 -12.74 3.23 -5.94
N THR A 51 -12.18 2.51 -4.98
CA THR A 51 -12.68 2.47 -3.60
C THR A 51 -12.66 3.86 -2.97
N TYR A 52 -11.56 4.60 -3.15
CA TYR A 52 -11.45 5.99 -2.71
C TYR A 52 -12.49 6.91 -3.36
N LEU A 53 -12.69 6.80 -4.68
CA LEU A 53 -13.68 7.60 -5.40
C LEU A 53 -15.11 7.30 -4.93
N ALA A 54 -15.44 6.03 -4.69
CA ALA A 54 -16.74 5.62 -4.16
C ALA A 54 -16.95 6.17 -2.75
N ALA A 55 -15.98 6.00 -1.85
CA ALA A 55 -16.06 6.48 -0.46
C ALA A 55 -16.17 8.01 -0.36
N THR A 56 -15.58 8.75 -1.31
CA THR A 56 -15.62 10.22 -1.35
C THR A 56 -16.75 10.79 -2.22
N GLY A 57 -17.61 9.94 -2.79
CA GLY A 57 -18.73 10.38 -3.64
C GLY A 57 -18.30 11.03 -4.97
N ARG A 58 -17.06 10.80 -5.44
CA ARG A 58 -16.50 11.45 -6.62
C ARG A 58 -16.59 10.55 -7.84
N ARG A 59 -17.05 11.11 -8.97
CA ARG A 59 -17.07 10.42 -10.28
C ARG A 59 -15.91 10.88 -11.15
N ARG A 60 -14.89 10.02 -11.33
CA ARG A 60 -13.71 10.29 -12.18
C ARG A 60 -13.27 9.02 -12.89
N LEU A 61 -12.75 9.16 -14.11
CA LEU A 61 -12.08 8.06 -14.82
C LEU A 61 -10.81 7.62 -14.06
N VAL A 62 -10.63 6.31 -13.92
CA VAL A 62 -9.40 5.69 -13.41
C VAL A 62 -8.65 5.11 -14.60
N LEU A 63 -7.50 5.70 -14.94
CA LEU A 63 -6.67 5.31 -16.09
C LEU A 63 -5.39 4.61 -15.61
N PRO A 64 -5.28 3.28 -15.75
CA PRO A 64 -4.05 2.57 -15.46
C PRO A 64 -3.02 2.77 -16.56
N ILE A 65 -1.84 3.28 -16.21
CA ILE A 65 -0.73 3.47 -17.15
C ILE A 65 0.46 2.57 -16.80
N ARG A 66 1.17 2.09 -17.83
CA ARG A 66 2.42 1.35 -17.65
C ARG A 66 3.59 2.33 -17.73
N LEU A 67 4.27 2.52 -16.61
CA LEU A 67 5.50 3.30 -16.57
C LEU A 67 6.73 2.37 -16.71
N PRO A 68 7.73 2.74 -17.53
CA PRO A 68 8.99 2.01 -17.61
C PRO A 68 9.88 2.28 -16.38
N GLY A 69 10.93 1.47 -16.22
CA GLY A 69 11.97 1.70 -15.21
C GLY A 69 12.05 0.63 -14.12
N ALA A 70 13.26 0.45 -13.58
CA ALA A 70 13.56 -0.59 -12.59
C ALA A 70 12.75 -0.43 -11.28
N VAL A 71 12.50 0.82 -10.87
CA VAL A 71 11.69 1.14 -9.69
C VAL A 71 10.26 0.64 -9.85
N VAL A 72 9.60 0.99 -10.95
CA VAL A 72 8.22 0.54 -11.24
C VAL A 72 8.17 -0.98 -11.39
N ALA A 73 9.19 -1.58 -12.02
CA ALA A 73 9.31 -3.04 -12.08
C ALA A 73 9.41 -3.68 -10.69
N GLY A 74 10.12 -3.06 -9.75
CA GLY A 74 10.19 -3.48 -8.35
C GLY A 74 8.83 -3.42 -7.64
N TYR A 75 8.10 -2.31 -7.81
CA TYR A 75 6.74 -2.17 -7.28
C TYR A 75 5.78 -3.23 -7.83
N ARG A 76 5.82 -3.51 -9.14
CA ARG A 76 5.01 -4.57 -9.76
C ARG A 76 5.35 -5.97 -9.25
N ARG A 77 6.63 -6.21 -8.91
CA ARG A 77 7.06 -7.46 -8.27
C ARG A 77 6.67 -7.55 -6.80
N GLY A 78 6.10 -6.47 -6.23
CA GLY A 78 5.67 -6.46 -4.84
C GLY A 78 6.77 -6.19 -3.82
N GLY A 79 7.94 -5.67 -4.23
CA GLY A 79 9.08 -5.45 -3.32
C GLY A 79 8.87 -4.38 -2.23
N HIS A 80 7.67 -3.81 -2.13
CA HIS A 80 7.25 -2.84 -1.12
C HIS A 80 6.07 -3.36 -0.27
N LEU A 81 5.57 -4.56 -0.60
CA LEU A 81 4.57 -5.24 0.19
C LEU A 81 5.30 -5.91 1.36
N ALA A 82 4.57 -6.16 2.44
CA ALA A 82 5.02 -6.92 3.59
C ALA A 82 4.23 -8.23 3.66
N PRO A 83 4.46 -9.18 2.72
CA PRO A 83 3.91 -10.52 2.86
C PRO A 83 4.66 -11.27 3.97
N ASP A 84 3.94 -12.19 4.62
CA ASP A 84 4.48 -13.10 5.64
C ASP A 84 5.64 -13.97 5.11
#